data_AF-A0A534CXM5-F1
#
_entry.id   AF-A0A534CXM5-F1
#
_cell.length_a   1.000
_cell.length_b   1.000
_cell.length_c   1.000
_cell.angle_alpha   90.00
_cell.angle_beta   90.00
_cell.angle_gamma   90.00
#
_symmetry.space_group_name_H-M   'P 1'
#
loop_
_entity.id
_entity.type
_entity.pdbx_description
1 polymer ?
#
loop_
_entity_poly.entity_id
_entity_poly.type
_entity_poly.pdbx_seq_one_letter_code
_entity_poly.pdbx_strand_id
1 'polypeptide(L)'
;MRNMQLVASALSLILTACGGGYGGGGGGSGGGMGCGGAYQPVCPAPMVTLTAPAAGAMESGTIALTATASASTAYGLTVSKVDFLIDGALVGTATTSPYTVMWNSTTVTAGTHMVTGKVTDSANDTATTPAVSFTTTGHAALTVTMTSAQILPTPSSSASGTAHITVKLETGAMRGTVTLSGLTATAVTINDGFAGATGPRVITLVANGGTAGEWDVPAGALLTQEQLTALQQGKLYVIATSVANPRGEIRGQIVPGNIVVTFSRMDRTPEVAALGLAAGGVAATTVDTSANTLTIHVNSTGVDDAMAAQVATGAAGSSGPKLIALTKDAVDMGHWSAELVSISAADVGDFEAGGWAVNVATPTEPNGAIGARIE
;
A
#
# COMPACT_ATOMS: atom_id res chain seq x y z
N MET A 1 -33.34 44.27 35.68
CA MET A 1 -34.20 44.63 34.53
C MET A 1 -34.11 43.44 33.57
N ARG A 2 -34.85 42.34 33.75
CA ARG A 2 -36.30 42.06 33.58
C ARG A 2 -36.78 42.20 32.12
N ASN A 3 -37.46 41.14 31.67
CA ASN A 3 -38.24 40.88 30.43
C ASN A 3 -37.54 39.89 29.48
N MET A 4 -37.84 38.58 29.42
CA MET A 4 -39.05 37.77 29.63
C MET A 4 -40.13 37.90 28.53
N GLN A 5 -40.59 36.71 28.07
CA GLN A 5 -41.77 36.35 27.26
C GLN A 5 -41.55 36.19 25.73
N LEU A 6 -42.12 35.19 25.02
CA LEU A 6 -43.35 34.41 25.28
C LEU A 6 -43.31 33.02 24.59
N VAL A 7 -43.95 32.03 25.22
CA VAL A 7 -44.26 30.67 24.75
C VAL A 7 -45.59 30.68 23.99
N ALA A 8 -45.76 29.84 22.97
CA ALA A 8 -47.07 29.48 22.41
C ALA A 8 -47.21 27.96 22.27
N SER A 9 -48.01 27.38 23.17
CA SER A 9 -48.56 26.02 23.12
C SER A 9 -49.86 26.03 22.31
N ALA A 10 -50.11 24.96 21.55
CA ALA A 10 -51.44 24.66 21.02
C ALA A 10 -51.87 23.28 21.52
N LEU A 11 -53.00 23.28 22.21
CA LEU A 11 -53.73 22.18 22.85
C LEU A 11 -55.09 22.07 22.13
N SER A 12 -55.51 20.88 21.72
CA SER A 12 -56.91 20.49 21.40
C SER A 12 -56.91 19.01 20.98
N LEU A 13 -57.93 18.18 21.17
CA LEU A 13 -58.98 18.00 22.17
C LEU A 13 -59.49 16.55 21.93
N ILE A 14 -60.08 15.96 22.96
CA ILE A 14 -60.45 14.55 23.14
C ILE A 14 -61.58 14.08 22.21
N LEU A 15 -61.54 12.82 21.77
CA LEU A 15 -62.74 12.03 21.47
C LEU A 15 -62.64 10.64 22.13
N THR A 16 -63.57 10.37 23.04
CA THR A 16 -63.75 9.08 23.73
C THR A 16 -64.87 8.30 23.04
N ALA A 17 -64.63 7.04 22.69
CA ALA A 17 -65.69 6.06 22.45
C ALA A 17 -65.28 4.71 23.04
N CYS A 18 -66.16 4.17 23.89
CA CYS A 18 -66.10 2.85 24.50
C CYS A 18 -66.78 1.82 23.58
N GLY A 19 -66.26 0.59 23.55
CA GLY A 19 -66.91 -0.57 22.93
C GLY A 19 -65.93 -1.72 22.74
N GLY A 20 -65.98 -2.70 23.64
CA GLY A 20 -65.03 -3.82 23.69
C GLY A 20 -65.36 -5.02 22.80
N GLY A 21 -64.54 -6.07 22.97
CA GLY A 21 -64.96 -7.45 22.72
C GLY A 21 -64.16 -8.22 21.65
N TYR A 22 -63.21 -9.02 22.15
CA TYR A 22 -62.77 -10.36 21.70
C TYR A 22 -62.48 -10.67 20.22
N GLY A 23 -61.29 -11.22 19.98
CA GLY A 23 -61.04 -12.08 18.82
C GLY A 23 -59.57 -12.25 18.51
N GLY A 24 -58.96 -13.35 18.97
CA GLY A 24 -57.59 -13.72 18.63
C GLY A 24 -57.41 -14.06 17.16
N GLY A 25 -56.17 -13.91 16.70
CA GLY A 25 -55.72 -14.35 15.38
C GLY A 25 -54.21 -14.21 15.30
N GLY A 26 -53.50 -15.28 15.67
CA GLY A 26 -52.08 -15.39 15.41
C GLY A 26 -51.80 -15.44 13.91
N GLY A 27 -50.62 -14.95 13.51
CA GLY A 27 -50.19 -15.07 12.12
C GLY A 27 -49.06 -14.12 11.76
N GLY A 28 -47.83 -14.59 12.02
CA GLY A 28 -46.63 -14.35 11.23
C GLY A 28 -46.40 -12.99 10.58
N SER A 29 -45.36 -12.31 11.04
CA SER A 29 -44.10 -12.19 10.30
C SER A 29 -43.47 -10.84 10.64
N GLY A 30 -42.24 -10.87 11.15
CA GLY A 30 -41.38 -9.68 11.25
C GLY A 30 -40.95 -9.21 9.86
N GLY A 31 -41.92 -8.91 9.00
CA GLY A 31 -41.71 -8.29 7.71
C GLY A 31 -41.30 -6.85 7.98
N GLY A 32 -39.99 -6.61 8.00
CA GLY A 32 -39.46 -5.24 7.93
C GLY A 32 -40.18 -4.51 6.80
N MET A 33 -40.64 -3.29 7.09
CA MET A 33 -41.32 -2.45 6.10
C MET A 33 -40.31 -2.20 4.97
N GLY A 34 -40.39 -2.98 3.90
CA GLY A 34 -39.55 -2.81 2.73
C GLY A 34 -39.90 -1.50 2.04
N CYS A 35 -38.90 -0.69 1.71
CA CYS A 35 -39.12 0.52 0.92
C CYS A 35 -39.37 0.14 -0.56
N GLY A 36 -40.06 1.00 -1.32
CA GLY A 36 -40.41 0.75 -2.72
C GLY A 36 -41.67 -0.09 -2.94
N GLY A 37 -42.42 -0.38 -1.86
CA GLY A 37 -43.72 -1.08 -1.92
C GLY A 37 -44.91 -0.13 -2.07
N ALA A 38 -46.10 -0.70 -2.28
CA ALA A 38 -47.36 0.04 -2.47
C ALA A 38 -47.70 1.03 -1.32
N TYR A 39 -47.16 0.80 -0.12
CA TYR A 39 -47.37 1.64 1.07
C TYR A 39 -46.25 2.66 1.33
N GLN A 40 -45.10 2.54 0.66
CA GLN A 40 -43.95 3.44 0.76
C GLN A 40 -43.27 3.55 -0.62
N PRO A 41 -43.81 4.39 -1.52
CA PRO A 41 -43.36 4.44 -2.90
C PRO A 41 -42.00 5.14 -3.09
N VAL A 42 -41.49 5.85 -2.07
CA VAL A 42 -40.21 6.55 -2.11
C VAL A 42 -39.34 6.02 -0.97
N CYS A 43 -38.15 5.51 -1.31
CA CYS A 43 -37.14 5.10 -0.35
C CYS A 43 -36.37 6.35 0.14
N PRO A 44 -35.92 6.39 1.41
CA PRO A 44 -35.05 7.48 1.87
C PRO A 44 -33.71 7.45 1.14
N ALA A 45 -33.26 8.59 0.63
CA ALA A 45 -32.00 8.68 -0.10
C ALA A 45 -30.80 8.31 0.81
N PRO A 46 -29.76 7.66 0.25
CA PRO A 46 -28.52 7.43 0.98
C PRO A 46 -27.76 8.73 1.24
N MET A 47 -26.75 8.66 2.12
CA MET A 47 -25.83 9.77 2.41
C MET A 47 -24.40 9.37 2.12
N VAL A 48 -23.61 10.32 1.61
CA VAL A 48 -22.17 10.16 1.38
C VAL A 48 -21.44 11.43 1.77
N THR A 49 -20.24 11.29 2.32
CA THR A 49 -19.35 12.40 2.65
C THR A 49 -17.93 12.01 2.31
N LEU A 50 -17.25 12.83 1.50
CA LEU A 50 -15.83 12.66 1.21
C LEU A 50 -15.00 13.01 2.45
N THR A 51 -14.03 12.16 2.76
CA THR A 51 -13.09 12.32 3.87
C THR A 51 -11.66 12.61 3.40
N ALA A 52 -11.30 12.23 2.17
CA ALA A 52 -10.05 12.62 1.52
C ALA A 52 -10.20 12.64 -0.01
N PRO A 53 -9.43 13.49 -0.72
CA PRO A 53 -8.51 14.50 -0.20
C PRO A 53 -9.23 15.65 0.53
N ALA A 54 -8.51 16.34 1.42
CA ALA A 54 -9.04 17.55 2.06
C ALA A 54 -9.17 18.69 1.03
N ALA A 55 -10.10 19.61 1.26
CA ALA A 55 -10.25 20.79 0.41
C ALA A 55 -8.96 21.62 0.40
N GLY A 56 -8.42 21.88 -0.79
CA GLY A 56 -7.17 22.61 -1.01
C GLY A 56 -5.90 21.77 -0.82
N ALA A 57 -6.01 20.45 -0.60
CA ALA A 57 -4.85 19.58 -0.47
C ALA A 57 -3.95 19.62 -1.72
N MET A 58 -2.64 19.49 -1.50
CA MET A 58 -1.64 19.37 -2.56
C MET A 58 -1.12 17.94 -2.55
N GLU A 59 -1.51 17.16 -3.55
CA GLU A 59 -1.31 15.71 -3.60
C GLU A 59 -0.58 15.31 -4.89
N SER A 60 0.01 14.12 -4.95
CA SER A 60 0.65 13.60 -6.16
C SER A 60 1.00 12.12 -6.02
N GLY A 61 1.28 11.45 -7.13
CA GLY A 61 1.48 10.00 -7.17
C GLY A 61 0.17 9.25 -6.96
N THR A 62 0.18 8.26 -6.08
CA THR A 62 -1.01 7.48 -5.71
C THR A 62 -1.74 8.17 -4.56
N ILE A 63 -2.96 8.63 -4.80
CA ILE A 63 -3.78 9.40 -3.86
C ILE A 63 -4.93 8.52 -3.37
N ALA A 64 -5.11 8.42 -2.05
CA ALA A 64 -6.25 7.74 -1.45
C ALA A 64 -7.50 8.64 -1.49
N LEU A 65 -8.51 8.23 -2.25
CA LEU A 65 -9.85 8.82 -2.25
C LEU A 65 -10.70 8.08 -1.23
N THR A 66 -11.20 8.77 -0.21
CA THR A 66 -11.93 8.11 0.89
C THR A 66 -13.28 8.77 1.13
N ALA A 67 -14.27 7.98 1.51
CA ALA A 67 -15.60 8.46 1.86
C ALA A 67 -16.22 7.64 2.99
N THR A 68 -17.14 8.27 3.71
CA THR A 68 -18.13 7.59 4.55
C THR A 68 -19.47 7.59 3.81
N ALA A 69 -20.22 6.50 3.91
CA ALA A 69 -21.53 6.37 3.30
C ALA A 69 -22.49 5.62 4.21
N SER A 70 -23.77 5.96 4.13
CA SER A 70 -24.84 5.32 4.90
C SER A 70 -26.11 5.20 4.08
N ALA A 71 -26.91 4.18 4.39
CA ALA A 71 -28.24 3.95 3.86
C ALA A 71 -29.23 3.81 5.02
N SER A 72 -30.53 3.93 4.75
CA SER A 72 -31.53 3.95 5.80
C SER A 72 -31.72 2.60 6.48
N THR A 73 -31.19 2.46 7.69
CA THR A 73 -31.34 1.27 8.54
C THR A 73 -32.78 1.01 8.97
N ALA A 74 -33.62 2.06 9.06
CA ALA A 74 -35.04 1.93 9.39
C ALA A 74 -35.83 1.06 8.39
N TYR A 75 -35.35 0.97 7.14
CA TYR A 75 -35.94 0.16 6.07
C TYR A 75 -35.04 -1.02 5.67
N GLY A 76 -34.01 -1.32 6.47
CA GLY A 76 -33.08 -2.42 6.20
C GLY A 76 -32.19 -2.22 4.96
N LEU A 77 -32.04 -0.98 4.48
CA LEU A 77 -31.21 -0.69 3.31
C LEU A 77 -29.72 -0.73 3.65
N THR A 78 -28.93 -1.18 2.69
CA THR A 78 -27.46 -1.19 2.79
C THR A 78 -26.83 -0.38 1.67
N VAL A 79 -25.60 0.09 1.88
CA VAL A 79 -24.82 0.73 0.82
C VAL A 79 -24.31 -0.36 -0.12
N SER A 80 -24.61 -0.24 -1.40
CA SER A 80 -24.14 -1.17 -2.44
C SER A 80 -22.73 -0.80 -2.91
N LYS A 81 -22.47 0.49 -3.11
CA LYS A 81 -21.17 1.00 -3.58
C LYS A 81 -21.02 2.51 -3.41
N VAL A 82 -19.77 2.98 -3.48
CA VAL A 82 -19.38 4.38 -3.65
C VAL A 82 -18.49 4.51 -4.88
N ASP A 83 -18.94 5.26 -5.87
CA ASP A 83 -18.18 5.65 -7.06
C ASP A 83 -17.42 6.95 -6.78
N PHE A 84 -16.12 7.01 -7.08
CA PHE A 84 -15.30 8.21 -6.97
C PHE A 84 -15.03 8.78 -8.36
N LEU A 85 -15.21 10.09 -8.52
CA LEU A 85 -15.06 10.78 -9.80
C LEU A 85 -14.10 11.96 -9.67
N ILE A 86 -13.18 12.09 -10.62
CA ILE A 86 -12.27 13.24 -10.78
C ILE A 86 -12.70 14.01 -12.03
N ASP A 87 -13.01 15.30 -11.87
CA ASP A 87 -13.51 16.18 -12.94
C ASP A 87 -14.72 15.59 -13.70
N GLY A 88 -15.54 14.81 -12.98
CA GLY A 88 -16.72 14.13 -13.51
C GLY A 88 -16.45 12.78 -14.19
N ALA A 89 -15.18 12.36 -14.35
CA ALA A 89 -14.82 11.05 -14.86
C ALA A 89 -14.70 10.03 -13.72
N LEU A 90 -15.31 8.85 -13.86
CA LEU A 90 -15.19 7.76 -12.90
C LEU A 90 -13.74 7.25 -12.85
N VAL A 91 -13.12 7.28 -11.66
CA VAL A 91 -11.75 6.79 -11.45
C VAL A 91 -11.69 5.50 -10.62
N GLY A 92 -12.76 5.17 -9.90
CA GLY A 92 -12.86 3.89 -9.20
C GLY A 92 -14.14 3.76 -8.39
N THR A 93 -14.38 2.54 -7.89
CA THR A 93 -15.57 2.17 -7.13
C THR A 93 -15.15 1.35 -5.91
N ALA A 94 -15.68 1.68 -4.73
CA ALA A 94 -15.53 0.88 -3.52
C ALA A 94 -16.87 0.25 -3.14
N THR A 95 -16.88 -1.05 -2.87
CA THR A 95 -18.10 -1.82 -2.51
C THR A 95 -18.17 -2.18 -1.02
N THR A 96 -17.08 -2.00 -0.28
CA THR A 96 -16.97 -2.32 1.15
C THR A 96 -16.49 -1.11 1.94
N SER A 97 -16.99 -0.95 3.17
CA SER A 97 -16.50 0.05 4.11
C SER A 97 -15.24 -0.46 4.82
N PRO A 98 -14.21 0.37 5.08
CA PRO A 98 -14.09 1.78 4.70
C PRO A 98 -13.99 1.97 3.17
N TYR A 99 -14.76 2.92 2.63
CA TYR A 99 -14.83 3.14 1.18
C TYR A 99 -13.61 3.93 0.71
N THR A 100 -12.64 3.22 0.15
CA THR A 100 -11.37 3.78 -0.30
C THR A 100 -11.04 3.33 -1.73
N VAL A 101 -10.54 4.25 -2.55
CA VAL A 101 -9.95 3.98 -3.87
C VAL A 101 -8.57 4.61 -3.92
N MET A 102 -7.55 3.84 -4.28
CA MET A 102 -6.21 4.35 -4.58
C MET A 102 -6.17 4.80 -6.04
N TRP A 103 -6.03 6.09 -6.28
CA TRP A 103 -6.07 6.69 -7.60
C TRP A 103 -4.70 7.20 -8.04
N ASN A 104 -4.29 6.87 -9.27
CA ASN A 104 -3.05 7.38 -9.85
C ASN A 104 -3.27 8.77 -10.45
N SER A 105 -2.70 9.80 -9.82
CA SER A 105 -2.81 11.20 -10.27
C SER A 105 -2.14 11.49 -11.61
N THR A 106 -1.27 10.62 -12.13
CA THR A 106 -0.68 10.81 -13.47
C THR A 106 -1.68 10.56 -14.60
N THR A 107 -2.88 10.07 -14.27
CA THR A 107 -4.00 9.95 -15.23
C THR A 107 -4.58 11.31 -15.61
N VAL A 108 -4.23 12.37 -14.88
CA VAL A 108 -4.57 13.76 -15.18
C VAL A 108 -3.32 14.63 -15.24
N THR A 109 -3.41 15.78 -15.90
CA THR A 109 -2.33 16.77 -15.91
C THR A 109 -2.21 17.43 -14.52
N ALA A 110 -1.00 17.82 -14.12
CA ALA A 110 -0.81 18.58 -12.89
C ALA A 110 -1.65 19.88 -12.89
N GLY A 111 -2.42 20.10 -11.83
CA GLY A 111 -3.32 21.24 -11.74
C GLY A 111 -4.39 21.09 -10.67
N THR A 112 -5.33 22.02 -10.64
CA THR A 112 -6.49 21.93 -9.74
C THR A 112 -7.56 21.03 -10.36
N HIS A 113 -8.04 20.08 -9.56
CA HIS A 113 -9.09 19.12 -9.91
C HIS A 113 -10.21 19.12 -8.86
N MET A 114 -11.34 18.53 -9.24
CA MET A 114 -12.48 18.34 -8.36
C MET A 114 -12.76 16.85 -8.16
N VAL A 115 -12.82 16.40 -6.91
CA VAL A 115 -13.30 15.06 -6.57
C VAL A 115 -14.76 15.11 -6.10
N THR A 116 -15.55 14.12 -6.52
CA THR A 116 -16.89 13.85 -5.98
C THR A 116 -17.04 12.37 -5.64
N GLY A 117 -17.83 12.07 -4.62
CA GLY A 117 -18.24 10.70 -4.27
C GLY A 117 -19.73 10.51 -4.54
N LYS A 118 -20.11 9.43 -5.23
CA LYS A 118 -21.50 9.05 -5.48
C LYS A 118 -21.80 7.71 -4.84
N VAL A 119 -22.69 7.69 -3.85
CA VAL A 119 -23.17 6.45 -3.22
C VAL A 119 -24.38 5.90 -3.98
N THR A 120 -24.46 4.58 -4.06
CA THR A 120 -25.67 3.84 -4.49
C THR A 120 -26.04 2.84 -3.40
N ASP A 121 -27.31 2.78 -3.01
CA ASP A 121 -27.81 1.83 -2.01
C ASP A 121 -28.44 0.57 -2.63
N SER A 122 -28.98 -0.32 -1.79
CA SER A 122 -29.64 -1.57 -2.20
C SER A 122 -31.00 -1.37 -2.86
N ALA A 123 -31.59 -0.17 -2.80
CA ALA A 123 -32.81 0.22 -3.52
C ALA A 123 -32.50 0.89 -4.87
N ASN A 124 -31.21 1.05 -5.21
CA ASN A 124 -30.70 1.80 -6.36
C ASN A 124 -30.91 3.33 -6.27
N ASP A 125 -31.21 3.85 -5.08
CA ASP A 125 -31.20 5.29 -4.86
C ASP A 125 -29.75 5.79 -4.73
N THR A 126 -29.55 7.06 -5.08
CA THR A 126 -28.20 7.65 -5.13
C THR A 126 -28.14 9.02 -4.49
N ALA A 127 -26.97 9.35 -3.95
CA ALA A 127 -26.61 10.69 -3.53
C ALA A 127 -25.17 10.98 -3.95
N THR A 128 -24.86 12.26 -4.23
CA THR A 128 -23.53 12.71 -4.63
C THR A 128 -23.07 13.81 -3.69
N THR A 129 -21.80 13.78 -3.30
CA THR A 129 -21.21 14.86 -2.49
C THR A 129 -21.11 16.16 -3.28
N PRO A 130 -21.04 17.31 -2.60
CA PRO A 130 -20.41 18.50 -3.19
C PRO A 130 -19.00 18.17 -3.72
N ALA A 131 -18.55 18.92 -4.73
CA ALA A 131 -17.20 18.81 -5.24
C ALA A 131 -16.18 19.34 -4.22
N VAL A 132 -15.12 18.57 -3.97
CA VAL A 132 -13.97 19.00 -3.18
C VAL A 132 -12.81 19.31 -4.13
N SER A 133 -12.32 20.55 -4.09
CA SER A 133 -11.18 20.97 -4.91
C SER A 133 -9.86 20.57 -4.26
N PHE A 134 -8.92 20.01 -5.02
CA PHE A 134 -7.55 19.72 -4.60
C PHE A 134 -6.58 19.97 -5.77
N THR A 135 -5.27 19.99 -5.52
CA THR A 135 -4.25 20.23 -6.55
C THR A 135 -3.32 19.05 -6.67
N THR A 136 -3.16 18.53 -7.89
CA THR A 136 -2.13 17.55 -8.23
C THR A 136 -0.84 18.29 -8.57
N THR A 137 0.26 18.02 -7.86
CA THR A 137 1.53 18.72 -8.12
C THR A 137 2.30 18.13 -9.31
N GLY A 138 2.01 16.88 -9.69
CA GLY A 138 2.71 16.16 -10.75
C GLY A 138 4.14 15.74 -10.40
N HIS A 139 4.53 15.84 -9.13
CA HIS A 139 5.86 15.46 -8.64
C HIS A 139 5.76 14.38 -7.57
N ALA A 140 6.62 13.36 -7.62
CA ALA A 140 6.83 12.45 -6.51
C ALA A 140 8.03 12.94 -5.69
N ALA A 141 7.77 13.35 -4.44
CA ALA A 141 8.80 13.69 -3.46
C ALA A 141 9.05 12.47 -2.58
N LEU A 142 10.28 11.96 -2.59
CA LEU A 142 10.65 10.66 -2.04
C LEU A 142 11.82 10.86 -1.08
N THR A 143 11.70 10.29 0.12
CA THR A 143 12.80 10.24 1.09
C THR A 143 13.22 8.81 1.28
N VAL A 144 14.52 8.54 1.17
CA VAL A 144 15.07 7.19 1.15
C VAL A 144 16.16 7.08 2.19
N THR A 145 16.03 6.10 3.07
CA THR A 145 17.07 5.73 4.04
C THR A 145 17.96 4.66 3.45
N MET A 146 19.28 4.88 3.50
CA MET A 146 20.29 3.98 2.98
C MET A 146 21.05 3.31 4.13
N THR A 147 21.13 1.98 4.12
CA THR A 147 21.85 1.19 5.12
C THR A 147 22.57 0.00 4.49
N SER A 148 23.55 -0.57 5.20
CA SER A 148 24.27 -1.78 4.76
C SER A 148 23.37 -3.01 4.79
N ALA A 149 22.37 -3.05 5.68
CA ALA A 149 21.42 -4.15 5.81
C ALA A 149 20.56 -4.40 4.55
N GLN A 150 20.45 -3.42 3.66
CA GLN A 150 19.74 -3.57 2.39
C GLN A 150 20.59 -4.18 1.27
N ILE A 151 21.86 -4.51 1.54
CA ILE A 151 22.78 -5.17 0.59
C ILE A 151 23.00 -6.62 1.03
N LEU A 152 23.09 -7.51 0.04
CA LEU A 152 23.24 -8.95 0.23
C LEU A 152 24.41 -9.49 -0.62
N PRO A 153 25.37 -10.23 -0.02
CA PRO A 153 25.61 -10.38 1.43
C PRO A 153 25.89 -9.03 2.12
N THR A 154 25.47 -8.89 3.38
CA THR A 154 25.56 -7.63 4.12
C THR A 154 27.01 -7.22 4.38
N PRO A 155 27.46 -6.07 3.86
CA PRO A 155 28.79 -5.54 4.17
C PRO A 155 28.94 -5.18 5.66
N SER A 156 30.12 -5.38 6.21
CA SER A 156 30.45 -4.90 7.56
C SER A 156 30.72 -3.39 7.51
N SER A 157 29.66 -2.59 7.66
CA SER A 157 29.73 -1.13 7.70
C SER A 157 28.66 -0.54 8.61
N SER A 158 29.05 0.49 9.37
CA SER A 158 28.14 1.35 10.14
C SER A 158 27.75 2.63 9.40
N ALA A 159 28.10 2.73 8.11
CA ALA A 159 27.72 3.86 7.28
C ALA A 159 26.19 3.97 7.14
N SER A 160 25.73 5.19 6.91
CA SER A 160 24.32 5.49 6.66
C SER A 160 24.20 6.60 5.62
N GLY A 161 23.02 6.71 5.02
CA GLY A 161 22.72 7.82 4.13
C GLY A 161 21.23 8.14 4.05
N THR A 162 20.94 9.34 3.58
CA THR A 162 19.57 9.79 3.30
C THR A 162 19.54 10.43 1.93
N ALA A 163 18.61 10.00 1.08
CA ALA A 163 18.35 10.63 -0.20
C ALA A 163 17.00 11.36 -0.18
N HIS A 164 16.98 12.57 -0.71
CA HIS A 164 15.76 13.30 -1.03
C HIS A 164 15.67 13.44 -2.54
N ILE A 165 14.70 12.77 -3.16
CA ILE A 165 14.54 12.71 -4.61
C ILE A 165 13.18 13.30 -4.97
N THR A 166 13.15 14.18 -5.97
CA THR A 166 11.92 14.68 -6.57
C THR A 166 11.89 14.31 -8.04
N VAL A 167 10.83 13.64 -8.48
CA VAL A 167 10.63 13.24 -9.87
C VAL A 167 9.37 13.88 -10.41
N LYS A 168 9.46 14.57 -11.53
CA LYS A 168 8.30 15.06 -12.27
C LYS A 168 7.69 13.89 -13.05
N LEU A 169 6.52 13.41 -12.61
CA LEU A 169 5.94 12.14 -13.06
C LEU A 169 5.54 12.13 -14.54
N GLU A 170 5.21 13.29 -15.12
CA GLU A 170 4.86 13.41 -16.54
C GLU A 170 6.06 13.33 -17.48
N THR A 171 7.24 13.78 -17.05
CA THR A 171 8.42 13.91 -17.94
C THR A 171 9.57 12.99 -17.54
N GLY A 172 9.61 12.50 -16.31
CA GLY A 172 10.76 11.78 -15.77
C GLY A 172 11.87 12.69 -15.29
N ALA A 173 11.72 14.02 -15.34
CA ALA A 173 12.75 14.94 -14.88
C ALA A 173 13.00 14.74 -13.39
N MET A 174 14.24 14.41 -13.04
CA MET A 174 14.64 14.08 -11.69
C MET A 174 15.58 15.14 -11.13
N ARG A 175 15.40 15.45 -9.85
CA ARG A 175 16.37 16.17 -9.03
C ARG A 175 16.46 15.49 -7.67
N GLY A 176 17.54 15.71 -6.96
CA GLY A 176 17.67 15.19 -5.62
C GLY A 176 19.09 15.30 -5.10
N THR A 177 19.20 15.10 -3.79
CA THR A 177 20.45 15.10 -3.07
C THR A 177 20.54 13.84 -2.23
N VAL A 178 21.76 13.35 -2.02
CA VAL A 178 22.08 12.19 -1.18
C VAL A 178 23.16 12.62 -0.21
N THR A 179 22.87 12.52 1.08
CA THR A 179 23.82 12.82 2.15
C THR A 179 24.29 11.53 2.79
N LEU A 180 25.59 11.32 2.85
CA LEU A 180 26.23 10.13 3.41
C LEU A 180 26.94 10.45 4.73
N SER A 181 26.97 9.47 5.64
CA SER A 181 27.67 9.56 6.91
C SER A 181 28.47 8.28 7.16
N GLY A 182 29.69 8.42 7.68
CA GLY A 182 30.59 7.30 7.98
C GLY A 182 31.20 6.60 6.75
N LEU A 183 31.10 7.22 5.56
CA LEU A 183 31.54 6.63 4.28
C LEU A 183 32.27 7.65 3.40
N THR A 184 33.41 7.25 2.84
CA THR A 184 34.01 7.93 1.68
C THR A 184 33.62 7.18 0.42
N ALA A 185 32.53 7.62 -0.22
CA ALA A 185 32.01 6.94 -1.40
C ALA A 185 32.89 7.19 -2.64
N THR A 186 33.11 6.15 -3.44
CA THR A 186 33.75 6.25 -4.76
C THR A 186 32.74 6.55 -5.86
N ALA A 187 31.50 6.09 -5.70
CA ALA A 187 30.38 6.46 -6.55
C ALA A 187 29.06 6.36 -5.79
N VAL A 188 28.08 7.17 -6.21
CA VAL A 188 26.68 7.03 -5.82
C VAL A 188 25.84 6.94 -7.09
N THR A 189 25.00 5.92 -7.19
CA THR A 189 24.19 5.68 -8.38
C THR A 189 22.74 5.33 -8.04
N ILE A 190 21.83 5.66 -8.95
CA ILE A 190 20.47 5.12 -8.97
C ILE A 190 20.45 3.98 -9.98
N ASN A 191 19.87 2.85 -9.59
CA ASN A 191 19.81 1.63 -10.38
C ASN A 191 18.37 1.09 -10.42
N ASP A 192 18.10 0.23 -11.40
CA ASP A 192 16.79 -0.41 -11.62
C ASP A 192 16.85 -1.87 -11.10
N GLY A 193 16.31 -2.13 -9.91
CA GLY A 193 16.24 -3.45 -9.31
C GLY A 193 15.50 -3.47 -7.97
N PHE A 194 14.60 -4.42 -7.79
CA PHE A 194 13.84 -4.57 -6.55
C PHE A 194 14.75 -4.80 -5.34
N ALA A 195 14.18 -4.63 -4.14
CA ALA A 195 14.88 -4.94 -2.91
C ALA A 195 15.35 -6.40 -2.93
N GLY A 196 16.62 -6.62 -2.57
CA GLY A 196 17.25 -7.95 -2.63
C GLY A 196 17.80 -8.36 -4.00
N ALA A 197 17.61 -7.54 -5.05
CA ALA A 197 18.19 -7.76 -6.38
C ALA A 197 19.18 -6.66 -6.77
N THR A 198 20.11 -7.01 -7.66
CA THR A 198 21.01 -6.05 -8.33
C THR A 198 20.54 -5.84 -9.75
N GLY A 199 20.57 -4.59 -10.22
CA GLY A 199 20.22 -4.30 -11.61
C GLY A 199 20.98 -3.13 -12.23
N PRO A 200 20.69 -2.80 -13.49
CA PRO A 200 21.47 -1.86 -14.28
C PRO A 200 21.45 -0.45 -13.69
N ARG A 201 22.54 0.27 -13.93
CA ARG A 201 22.68 1.67 -13.54
C ARG A 201 21.81 2.57 -14.41
N VAL A 202 21.05 3.44 -13.77
CA VAL A 202 20.14 4.41 -14.39
C VAL A 202 20.76 5.80 -14.40
N ILE A 203 21.10 6.34 -13.23
CA ILE A 203 21.71 7.67 -13.07
C ILE A 203 22.99 7.53 -12.24
N THR A 204 24.04 8.26 -12.65
CA THR A 204 25.24 8.45 -11.83
C THR A 204 25.18 9.82 -11.17
N LEU A 205 25.27 9.87 -9.84
CA LEU A 205 25.26 11.12 -9.11
C LEU A 205 26.65 11.77 -9.14
N VAL A 206 26.68 13.08 -8.93
CA VAL A 206 27.92 13.87 -8.91
C VAL A 206 28.16 14.34 -7.48
N ALA A 207 29.40 14.21 -7.01
CA ALA A 207 29.76 14.72 -5.69
C ALA A 207 29.55 16.24 -5.62
N ASN A 208 28.91 16.71 -4.55
CA ASN A 208 28.71 18.13 -4.31
C ASN A 208 30.05 18.76 -3.90
N GLY A 209 30.51 19.74 -4.67
CA GLY A 209 31.78 20.42 -4.41
C GLY A 209 31.78 21.35 -3.19
N GLY A 210 30.60 21.67 -2.64
CA GLY A 210 30.42 22.56 -1.49
C GLY A 210 30.28 21.84 -0.15
N THR A 211 29.78 20.60 -0.15
CA THR A 211 29.51 19.81 1.07
C THR A 211 30.10 18.41 0.95
N ALA A 212 31.05 18.07 1.83
CA ALA A 212 31.63 16.73 1.87
C ALA A 212 30.57 15.67 2.22
N GLY A 213 30.56 14.56 1.49
CA GLY A 213 29.61 13.46 1.70
C GLY A 213 28.23 13.67 1.07
N GLU A 214 27.99 14.83 0.42
CA GLU A 214 26.78 15.10 -0.33
C GLU A 214 26.98 14.83 -1.83
N TRP A 215 25.94 14.27 -2.47
CA TRP A 215 25.92 13.91 -3.87
C TRP A 215 24.62 14.36 -4.50
N ASP A 216 24.71 14.97 -5.68
CA ASP A 216 23.57 15.53 -6.38
C ASP A 216 23.20 14.68 -7.59
N VAL A 217 21.89 14.58 -7.84
CA VAL A 217 21.40 14.15 -9.14
C VAL A 217 21.83 15.21 -10.18
N PRO A 218 22.49 14.82 -11.29
CA PRO A 218 22.97 15.76 -12.28
C PRO A 218 21.85 16.64 -12.86
N ALA A 219 22.18 17.88 -13.20
CA ALA A 219 21.24 18.77 -13.87
C ALA A 219 20.79 18.15 -15.21
N GLY A 220 19.47 18.12 -15.43
CA GLY A 220 18.88 17.53 -16.63
C GLY A 220 18.74 16.01 -16.61
N ALA A 221 19.00 15.34 -15.47
CA ALA A 221 18.72 13.92 -15.33
C ALA A 221 17.25 13.61 -15.62
N LEU A 222 17.03 12.58 -16.43
CA LEU A 222 15.73 12.20 -16.95
C LEU A 222 15.57 10.68 -16.85
N LEU A 223 14.45 10.24 -16.29
CA LEU A 223 14.01 8.85 -16.35
C LEU A 223 13.26 8.57 -17.65
N THR A 224 13.48 7.40 -18.23
CA THR A 224 12.63 6.89 -19.32
C THR A 224 11.23 6.52 -18.81
N GLN A 225 10.28 6.27 -19.70
CA GLN A 225 8.95 5.82 -19.32
C GLN A 225 8.97 4.44 -18.64
N GLU A 226 9.87 3.53 -19.05
CA GLU A 226 10.03 2.27 -18.34
C GLU A 226 10.57 2.49 -16.92
N GLN A 227 11.52 3.42 -16.75
CA GLN A 227 12.09 3.74 -15.44
C GLN A 227 11.11 4.50 -14.53
N LEU A 228 10.20 5.30 -15.09
CA LEU A 228 9.07 5.88 -14.35
C LEU A 228 8.11 4.80 -13.87
N THR A 229 7.83 3.80 -14.71
CA THR A 229 7.03 2.63 -14.31
C THR A 229 7.75 1.85 -13.21
N ALA A 230 9.05 1.62 -13.35
CA ALA A 230 9.88 0.98 -12.33
C ALA A 230 9.87 1.78 -11.01
N LEU A 231 9.91 3.11 -11.07
CA LEU A 231 9.78 3.98 -9.89
C LEU A 231 8.43 3.78 -9.20
N GLN A 232 7.33 3.78 -9.96
CA GLN A 232 5.98 3.57 -9.43
C GLN A 232 5.80 2.18 -8.82
N GLN A 233 6.55 1.18 -9.30
CA GLN A 233 6.63 -0.17 -8.75
C GLN A 233 7.63 -0.29 -7.59
N GLY A 234 8.29 0.80 -7.17
CA GLY A 234 9.27 0.77 -6.07
C GLY A 234 10.54 0.00 -6.42
N LYS A 235 10.83 -0.17 -7.72
CA LYS A 235 11.94 -0.97 -8.25
C LYS A 235 13.26 -0.20 -8.34
N LEU A 236 13.25 1.13 -8.26
CA LEU A 236 14.51 1.89 -8.28
C LEU A 236 15.18 1.92 -6.90
N TYR A 237 16.50 1.96 -6.85
CA TYR A 237 17.25 2.10 -5.60
C TYR A 237 18.47 3.01 -5.76
N VAL A 238 18.87 3.64 -4.66
CA VAL A 238 20.14 4.37 -4.55
C VAL A 238 21.16 3.45 -3.90
N ILE A 239 22.39 3.44 -4.39
CA ILE A 239 23.51 2.70 -3.80
C ILE A 239 24.77 3.56 -3.77
N ALA A 240 25.49 3.52 -2.66
CA ALA A 240 26.82 4.11 -2.53
C ALA A 240 27.87 2.99 -2.47
N THR A 241 28.93 3.12 -3.25
CA THR A 241 30.06 2.19 -3.29
C THR A 241 31.31 2.83 -2.68
N SER A 242 32.24 2.00 -2.24
CA SER A 242 33.55 2.45 -1.74
C SER A 242 34.67 1.56 -2.27
N VAL A 243 35.91 1.91 -1.95
CA VAL A 243 37.07 1.07 -2.28
C VAL A 243 36.98 -0.29 -1.56
N ALA A 244 36.52 -0.32 -0.31
CA ALA A 244 36.39 -1.54 0.47
C ALA A 244 35.22 -2.41 -0.02
N ASN A 245 34.15 -1.77 -0.48
CA ASN A 245 32.92 -2.43 -0.91
C ASN A 245 32.53 -1.97 -2.33
N PRO A 246 33.22 -2.47 -3.38
CA PRO A 246 33.00 -2.01 -4.75
C PRO A 246 31.66 -2.46 -5.33
N ARG A 247 31.04 -3.49 -4.74
CA ARG A 247 29.69 -3.97 -5.08
C ARG A 247 28.58 -3.20 -4.36
N GLY A 248 28.93 -2.27 -3.47
CA GLY A 248 28.00 -1.49 -2.66
C GLY A 248 28.30 -1.60 -1.17
N GLU A 249 28.29 -0.47 -0.47
CA GLU A 249 28.44 -0.40 0.97
C GLU A 249 27.12 -0.15 1.70
N ILE A 250 26.31 0.77 1.17
CA ILE A 250 24.95 1.08 1.66
C ILE A 250 23.98 1.27 0.50
N ARG A 251 22.74 0.81 0.68
CA ARG A 251 21.66 0.84 -0.31
C ARG A 251 20.36 1.34 0.32
N GLY A 252 19.55 2.04 -0.46
CA GLY A 252 18.21 2.46 -0.10
C GLY A 252 17.23 2.25 -1.25
N GLN A 253 16.17 1.47 -1.04
CA GLN A 253 15.09 1.34 -2.02
C GLN A 253 14.33 2.67 -2.15
N ILE A 254 14.04 3.10 -3.38
CA ILE A 254 13.23 4.30 -3.66
C ILE A 254 11.76 3.85 -3.72
N VAL A 255 11.00 4.16 -2.67
CA VAL A 255 9.68 3.59 -2.41
C VAL A 255 8.61 4.70 -2.39
N PRO A 256 7.63 4.69 -3.32
CA PRO A 256 6.42 5.52 -3.24
C PRO A 256 5.54 5.14 -2.04
N GLY A 257 4.66 6.05 -1.61
CA GLY A 257 3.86 5.87 -0.38
C GLY A 257 2.90 4.66 -0.35
N ASN A 258 2.53 4.11 -1.51
CA ASN A 258 1.69 2.91 -1.64
C ASN A 258 2.49 1.59 -1.61
N ILE A 259 3.81 1.66 -1.47
CA ILE A 259 4.68 0.48 -1.49
C ILE A 259 5.32 0.31 -0.12
N VAL A 260 5.30 -0.94 0.36
CA VAL A 260 5.96 -1.35 1.59
C VAL A 260 7.11 -2.27 1.24
N VAL A 261 8.30 -1.98 1.77
CA VAL A 261 9.49 -2.81 1.60
C VAL A 261 10.00 -3.28 2.95
N THR A 262 10.16 -4.58 3.07
CA THR A 262 10.52 -5.26 4.32
C THR A 262 11.73 -6.16 4.11
N PHE A 263 12.65 -6.20 5.06
CA PHE A 263 13.81 -7.08 5.03
C PHE A 263 13.76 -8.04 6.22
N SER A 264 13.45 -9.30 5.96
CA SER A 264 13.31 -10.33 6.98
C SER A 264 14.53 -11.23 6.99
N ARG A 265 15.24 -11.25 8.11
CA ARG A 265 16.35 -12.18 8.31
C ARG A 265 15.81 -13.60 8.46
N MET A 266 16.32 -14.51 7.65
CA MET A 266 15.99 -15.93 7.66
C MET A 266 17.07 -16.70 8.39
N ASP A 267 16.69 -17.41 9.43
CA ASP A 267 17.58 -18.26 10.21
C ASP A 267 16.97 -19.69 10.26
N ARG A 268 17.79 -20.69 10.63
CA ARG A 268 17.29 -22.03 10.96
C ARG A 268 16.46 -21.98 12.26
N THR A 269 15.61 -22.98 12.49
CA THR A 269 15.00 -23.11 13.81
C THR A 269 16.08 -23.36 14.88
N PRO A 270 15.87 -22.91 16.13
CA PRO A 270 16.87 -23.02 17.20
C PRO A 270 17.36 -24.45 17.45
N GLU A 271 16.51 -25.45 17.22
CA GLU A 271 16.82 -26.88 17.42
C GLU A 271 17.85 -27.41 16.41
N VAL A 272 17.87 -26.87 15.18
CA VAL A 272 18.82 -27.27 14.12
C VAL A 272 20.08 -26.39 14.14
N ALA A 273 19.96 -25.12 14.54
CA ALA A 273 21.10 -24.22 14.73
C ALA A 273 22.13 -24.75 15.75
N ALA A 274 21.67 -25.52 16.74
CA ALA A 274 22.51 -26.18 17.74
C ALA A 274 23.48 -27.24 17.17
N LEU A 275 23.33 -27.64 15.89
CA LEU A 275 24.18 -28.62 15.21
C LEU A 275 25.36 -28.00 14.43
N GLY A 276 25.56 -26.68 14.47
CA GLY A 276 26.76 -26.02 13.96
C GLY A 276 26.85 -25.84 12.44
N LEU A 277 25.76 -26.11 11.70
CA LEU A 277 25.67 -25.81 10.26
C LEU A 277 25.13 -24.39 10.07
N ALA A 278 25.98 -23.43 9.68
CA ALA A 278 25.57 -22.05 9.42
C ALA A 278 24.79 -21.98 8.09
N ALA A 279 23.46 -21.95 8.16
CA ALA A 279 22.63 -21.48 7.06
C ALA A 279 21.75 -20.34 7.52
N GLY A 280 21.52 -19.42 6.60
CA GLY A 280 20.68 -18.26 6.81
C GLY A 280 20.46 -17.53 5.50
N GLY A 281 19.74 -16.42 5.57
CA GLY A 281 19.46 -15.60 4.41
C GLY A 281 18.72 -14.34 4.78
N VAL A 282 18.33 -13.59 3.76
CA VAL A 282 17.44 -12.45 3.91
C VAL A 282 16.40 -12.52 2.80
N ALA A 283 15.14 -12.34 3.19
CA ALA A 283 14.04 -12.11 2.28
C ALA A 283 13.75 -10.61 2.22
N ALA A 284 13.88 -10.03 1.04
CA ALA A 284 13.46 -8.68 0.75
C ALA A 284 12.09 -8.73 0.06
N THR A 285 11.07 -8.22 0.72
CA THR A 285 9.67 -8.28 0.29
C THR A 285 9.23 -6.87 -0.07
N THR A 286 8.64 -6.70 -1.26
CA THR A 286 8.06 -5.45 -1.76
C THR A 286 6.59 -5.70 -2.09
N VAL A 287 5.68 -5.00 -1.43
CA VAL A 287 4.23 -5.08 -1.65
C VAL A 287 3.72 -3.74 -2.14
N ASP A 288 3.03 -3.72 -3.28
CA ASP A 288 2.21 -2.58 -3.70
C ASP A 288 0.77 -2.80 -3.20
N THR A 289 0.37 -2.04 -2.19
CA THR A 289 -0.94 -2.16 -1.54
C THR A 289 -2.07 -1.60 -2.39
N SER A 290 -1.75 -0.82 -3.43
CA SER A 290 -2.74 -0.25 -4.35
C SER A 290 -2.97 -1.15 -5.56
N ALA A 291 -1.90 -1.74 -6.10
CA ALA A 291 -1.97 -2.64 -7.25
C ALA A 291 -2.21 -4.11 -6.84
N ASN A 292 -2.17 -4.42 -5.53
CA ASN A 292 -2.19 -5.78 -4.99
C ASN A 292 -1.16 -6.67 -5.69
N THR A 293 0.12 -6.24 -5.67
CA THR A 293 1.22 -7.03 -6.24
C THR A 293 2.31 -7.31 -5.21
N LEU A 294 2.89 -8.49 -5.30
CA LEU A 294 4.02 -8.95 -4.50
C LEU A 294 5.25 -9.14 -5.38
N THR A 295 6.36 -8.54 -4.95
CA THR A 295 7.71 -8.93 -5.37
C THR A 295 8.52 -9.36 -4.16
N ILE A 296 9.18 -10.51 -4.22
CA ILE A 296 10.04 -11.00 -3.16
C ILE A 296 11.32 -11.58 -3.74
N HIS A 297 12.45 -11.23 -3.12
CA HIS A 297 13.77 -11.78 -3.40
C HIS A 297 14.35 -12.37 -2.13
N VAL A 298 14.69 -13.65 -2.18
CA VAL A 298 15.36 -14.38 -1.10
C VAL A 298 16.80 -14.63 -1.52
N ASN A 299 17.74 -14.21 -0.70
CA ASN A 299 19.15 -14.58 -0.85
C ASN A 299 19.54 -15.46 0.34
N SER A 300 19.76 -16.75 0.07
CA SER A 300 20.11 -17.75 1.07
C SER A 300 21.56 -18.21 0.94
N THR A 301 22.10 -18.72 2.05
CA THR A 301 23.46 -19.25 2.17
C THR A 301 23.41 -20.52 3.01
N GLY A 302 24.25 -21.51 2.68
CA GLY A 302 24.33 -22.77 3.45
C GLY A 302 23.15 -23.73 3.24
N VAL A 303 22.36 -23.53 2.17
CA VAL A 303 21.24 -24.38 1.71
C VAL A 303 21.33 -24.60 0.19
N ASP A 304 22.52 -24.95 -0.30
CA ASP A 304 22.79 -25.05 -1.75
C ASP A 304 21.96 -26.14 -2.45
N ASP A 305 21.56 -27.16 -1.69
CA ASP A 305 20.66 -28.25 -2.10
C ASP A 305 19.16 -27.89 -2.03
N ALA A 306 18.82 -26.64 -1.71
CA ALA A 306 17.43 -26.20 -1.64
C ALA A 306 16.65 -26.48 -2.93
N MET A 307 15.48 -27.11 -2.77
CA MET A 307 14.61 -27.56 -3.85
C MET A 307 13.41 -26.64 -4.07
N ALA A 308 13.00 -25.89 -3.05
CA ALA A 308 11.85 -25.00 -3.13
C ALA A 308 12.00 -23.84 -2.17
N ALA A 309 11.46 -22.68 -2.56
CA ALA A 309 11.21 -21.57 -1.67
C ALA A 309 9.78 -21.05 -1.90
N GLN A 310 9.12 -20.60 -0.84
CA GLN A 310 7.73 -20.16 -0.93
C GLN A 310 7.37 -19.13 0.14
N VAL A 311 6.35 -18.33 -0.18
CA VAL A 311 5.60 -17.50 0.76
C VAL A 311 4.31 -18.24 1.13
N ALA A 312 3.97 -18.27 2.41
CA ALA A 312 2.76 -18.87 2.93
C ALA A 312 2.05 -17.91 3.89
N THR A 313 0.72 -18.03 3.97
CA THR A 313 -0.06 -17.34 5.01
C THR A 313 -0.02 -18.17 6.29
N GLY A 314 0.17 -17.54 7.45
CA GLY A 314 0.28 -18.19 8.75
C GLY A 314 1.59 -17.93 9.49
N ALA A 315 1.74 -18.56 10.66
CA ALA A 315 2.92 -18.38 11.50
C ALA A 315 4.23 -18.89 10.84
N ALA A 316 5.37 -18.24 11.12
CA ALA A 316 6.67 -18.78 10.73
C ALA A 316 6.86 -20.22 11.26
N GLY A 317 7.32 -21.12 10.39
CA GLY A 317 7.44 -22.56 10.68
C GLY A 317 6.12 -23.35 10.59
N SER A 318 5.00 -22.74 10.21
CA SER A 318 3.74 -23.45 9.94
C SER A 318 3.59 -23.72 8.44
N SER A 319 3.14 -24.92 8.07
CA SER A 319 2.72 -25.26 6.70
C SER A 319 1.35 -24.66 6.36
N GLY A 320 1.21 -23.35 6.53
CA GLY A 320 -0.02 -22.65 6.17
C GLY A 320 -0.27 -22.68 4.66
N PRO A 321 -1.43 -22.17 4.18
CA PRO A 321 -1.74 -22.15 2.77
C PRO A 321 -0.61 -21.51 1.98
N LYS A 322 -0.13 -22.22 0.97
CA LYS A 322 0.89 -21.70 0.06
C LYS A 322 0.29 -20.51 -0.69
N LEU A 323 0.89 -19.34 -0.51
CA LEU A 323 0.52 -18.13 -1.23
C LEU A 323 1.20 -18.16 -2.61
N ILE A 324 2.54 -18.14 -2.62
CA ILE A 324 3.34 -18.04 -3.86
C ILE A 324 4.56 -18.96 -3.79
N ALA A 325 4.88 -19.61 -4.91
CA ALA A 325 6.14 -20.34 -5.11
C ALA A 325 7.20 -19.39 -5.68
N LEU A 326 8.44 -19.49 -5.20
CA LEU A 326 9.56 -18.72 -5.75
C LEU A 326 10.31 -19.54 -6.79
N THR A 327 10.88 -18.84 -7.77
CA THR A 327 11.72 -19.42 -8.82
C THR A 327 13.17 -19.30 -8.42
N LYS A 328 13.94 -20.39 -8.52
CA LYS A 328 15.38 -20.38 -8.29
C LYS A 328 16.09 -19.67 -9.43
N ASP A 329 17.03 -18.79 -9.11
CA ASP A 329 17.90 -18.17 -10.10
C ASP A 329 18.83 -19.23 -10.72
N ALA A 330 19.05 -19.14 -12.03
CA ALA A 330 19.83 -20.12 -12.77
C ALA A 330 21.35 -19.93 -12.60
N VAL A 331 21.78 -18.75 -12.16
CA VAL A 331 23.18 -18.36 -11.99
C VAL A 331 23.56 -18.34 -10.52
N ASP A 332 22.73 -17.72 -9.68
CA ASP A 332 22.93 -17.66 -8.24
C ASP A 332 22.02 -18.68 -7.54
N MET A 333 22.56 -19.85 -7.20
CA MET A 333 21.80 -20.92 -6.58
C MET A 333 21.23 -20.57 -5.19
N GLY A 334 21.73 -19.51 -4.55
CA GLY A 334 21.18 -18.97 -3.29
C GLY A 334 20.04 -17.98 -3.50
N HIS A 335 19.83 -17.49 -4.72
CA HIS A 335 18.82 -16.49 -5.03
C HIS A 335 17.52 -17.13 -5.51
N TRP A 336 16.40 -16.70 -4.93
CA TRP A 336 15.04 -17.10 -5.31
C TRP A 336 14.16 -15.88 -5.43
N SER A 337 13.31 -15.81 -6.44
CA SER A 337 12.44 -14.66 -6.61
C SER A 337 11.07 -14.99 -7.19
N ALA A 338 10.15 -14.07 -6.92
CA ALA A 338 8.90 -13.92 -7.65
C ALA A 338 8.63 -12.42 -7.75
N GLU A 339 8.46 -11.89 -8.97
CA GLU A 339 8.31 -10.45 -9.22
C GLU A 339 6.91 -10.14 -9.75
N LEU A 340 6.33 -9.05 -9.26
CA LEU A 340 5.05 -8.47 -9.69
C LEU A 340 3.89 -9.49 -9.77
N VAL A 341 3.85 -10.43 -8.82
CA VAL A 341 2.79 -11.43 -8.75
C VAL A 341 1.52 -10.79 -8.20
N SER A 342 0.39 -10.95 -8.90
CA SER A 342 -0.90 -10.48 -8.40
C SER A 342 -1.34 -11.28 -7.17
N ILE A 343 -1.77 -10.56 -6.14
CA ILE A 343 -2.34 -11.09 -4.90
C ILE A 343 -3.74 -10.49 -4.66
N SER A 344 -4.53 -11.06 -3.75
CA SER A 344 -5.83 -10.49 -3.41
C SER A 344 -5.70 -9.33 -2.41
N ALA A 345 -6.72 -8.48 -2.32
CA ALA A 345 -6.77 -7.45 -1.29
C ALA A 345 -6.81 -8.03 0.14
N ALA A 346 -7.34 -9.25 0.30
CA ALA A 346 -7.30 -9.96 1.58
C ALA A 346 -5.86 -10.36 1.94
N ASP A 347 -5.08 -10.82 0.96
CA ASP A 347 -3.67 -11.15 1.18
C ASP A 347 -2.85 -9.91 1.58
N VAL A 348 -3.13 -8.74 0.98
CA VAL A 348 -2.50 -7.47 1.39
C VAL A 348 -2.84 -7.15 2.85
N GLY A 349 -4.11 -7.31 3.26
CA GLY A 349 -4.51 -7.14 4.67
C GLY A 349 -3.80 -8.12 5.61
N ASP A 350 -3.58 -9.36 5.18
CA ASP A 350 -2.81 -10.35 5.94
C ASP A 350 -1.32 -9.97 6.05
N PHE A 351 -0.72 -9.42 4.99
CA PHE A 351 0.64 -8.88 5.02
C PHE A 351 0.77 -7.73 6.02
N GLU A 352 -0.15 -6.76 5.97
CA GLU A 352 -0.18 -5.62 6.91
C GLU A 352 -0.36 -6.07 8.37
N ALA A 353 -0.97 -7.24 8.60
CA ALA A 353 -1.12 -7.86 9.91
C ALA A 353 0.09 -8.73 10.35
N GLY A 354 1.16 -8.81 9.57
CA GLY A 354 2.33 -9.66 9.84
C GLY A 354 2.01 -11.17 9.70
N GLY A 355 1.01 -11.50 8.89
CA GLY A 355 0.46 -12.84 8.72
C GLY A 355 1.22 -13.72 7.72
N TRP A 356 2.33 -13.26 7.17
CA TRP A 356 3.08 -13.99 6.15
C TRP A 356 4.40 -14.56 6.67
N ALA A 357 4.79 -15.71 6.11
CA ALA A 357 6.08 -16.31 6.35
C ALA A 357 6.73 -16.75 5.03
N VAL A 358 8.05 -16.68 4.99
CA VAL A 358 8.88 -17.17 3.89
C VAL A 358 9.73 -18.32 4.37
N ASN A 359 9.82 -19.39 3.57
CA ASN A 359 10.61 -20.57 3.91
C ASN A 359 11.35 -21.09 2.67
N VAL A 360 12.55 -21.62 2.88
CA VAL A 360 13.36 -22.33 1.88
C VAL A 360 13.55 -23.76 2.36
N ALA A 361 13.19 -24.75 1.55
CA ALA A 361 13.19 -26.17 1.87
C ALA A 361 14.32 -26.92 1.14
N THR A 362 14.92 -27.88 1.84
CA THR A 362 15.94 -28.81 1.33
C THR A 362 15.37 -30.24 1.31
N PRO A 363 16.00 -31.21 0.63
CA PRO A 363 15.54 -32.61 0.63
C PRO A 363 15.43 -33.21 2.04
N THR A 364 16.31 -32.81 2.96
CA THR A 364 16.33 -33.30 4.34
C THR A 364 15.40 -32.53 5.26
N GLU A 365 15.04 -31.30 4.90
CA GLU A 365 14.18 -30.40 5.67
C GLU A 365 13.04 -29.86 4.77
N PRO A 366 12.09 -30.73 4.34
CA PRO A 366 11.08 -30.38 3.35
C PRO A 366 10.07 -29.34 3.85
N ASN A 367 9.97 -29.15 5.17
CA ASN A 367 9.08 -28.18 5.81
C ASN A 367 9.74 -26.81 6.02
N GLY A 368 10.99 -26.62 5.57
CA GLY A 368 11.73 -25.36 5.69
C GLY A 368 13.04 -25.55 6.47
N ALA A 369 14.16 -25.50 5.75
CA ALA A 369 15.51 -25.46 6.30
C ALA A 369 15.82 -24.12 6.97
N ILE A 370 15.40 -23.02 6.34
CA ILE A 370 15.47 -21.65 6.87
C ILE A 370 14.14 -20.93 6.63
N GLY A 371 13.77 -20.04 7.53
CA GLY A 371 12.51 -19.30 7.43
C GLY A 371 12.49 -18.00 8.22
N ALA A 372 11.53 -17.13 7.89
CA ALA A 372 11.28 -15.89 8.61
C ALA A 372 9.81 -15.50 8.56
N ARG A 373 9.36 -14.71 9.56
CA ARG A 373 8.16 -13.89 9.42
C ARG A 373 8.46 -12.68 8.55
N ILE A 374 7.47 -12.27 7.77
CA ILE A 374 7.52 -11.01 7.03
C ILE A 374 6.78 -9.97 7.88
N GLU A 375 7.54 -9.05 8.47
CA GLU A 375 7.09 -7.97 9.36
C GLU A 375 7.91 -6.69 9.13
#